data_AF-D6XW25-F1
#
_entry.id   AF-D6XW25-F1
#
_cell.length_a   1.000
_cell.length_b   1.000
_cell.length_c   1.000
_cell.angle_alpha   90.00
_cell.angle_beta   90.00
_cell.angle_gamma   90.00
#
_symmetry.space_group_name_H-M   'P 1'
#
loop_
_entity.id
_entity.type
_entity.pdbx_description
1 polymer ?
#
loop_
_entity_poly.entity_id
_entity_poly.type
_entity_poly.pdbx_seq_one_letter_code
_entity_poly.pdbx_strand_id
1 'polypeptide(L)'
;MNEKQVTISETVTANFQKFSEYVVCVEVMQNGTSKGSFCTDVKAFDEWDDEEMIELVNSHLDQVNPDDWIKGDEIITLDNGITVSYSRHWDDFYCVNVFDGGKEISSFCADRDSFEEWTESKEQLMNVIRSQTKLQI
;
A
#
# COMPACT_ATOMS: atom_id res chain seq x y z
N MET A 1 -15.13 -2.37 8.03
CA MET A 1 -14.13 -1.60 7.26
C MET A 1 -14.81 -1.15 5.98
N ASN A 2 -14.83 0.16 5.72
CA ASN A 2 -15.41 0.70 4.49
C ASN A 2 -14.33 0.67 3.42
N GLU A 3 -14.44 -0.29 2.51
CA GLU A 3 -13.61 -0.42 1.31
C GLU A 3 -14.40 0.09 0.11
N LYS A 4 -13.75 0.89 -0.75
CA LYS A 4 -14.30 1.35 -2.03
C LYS A 4 -13.29 1.00 -3.12
N GLN A 5 -13.71 0.21 -4.09
CA GLN A 5 -12.92 -0.04 -5.29
C GLN A 5 -13.40 0.89 -6.40
N VAL A 6 -12.47 1.59 -7.05
CA VAL A 6 -12.74 2.43 -8.22
C VAL A 6 -12.01 1.83 -9.41
N THR A 7 -12.74 1.62 -10.51
CA THR A 7 -12.16 1.18 -11.78
C THR A 7 -11.83 2.41 -12.62
N ILE A 8 -10.54 2.63 -12.88
CA ILE A 8 -10.04 3.80 -13.60
C ILE A 8 -10.04 3.52 -15.12
N SER A 9 -9.69 2.30 -15.49
CA SER A 9 -9.74 1.79 -16.88
C SER A 9 -9.87 0.26 -16.85
N GLU A 10 -9.97 -0.38 -18.03
CA GLU A 10 -9.99 -1.85 -18.15
C GLU A 10 -8.78 -2.54 -17.50
N THR A 11 -7.68 -1.80 -17.31
CA THR A 11 -6.41 -2.33 -16.81
C THR A 11 -5.99 -1.75 -15.48
N VAL A 12 -6.71 -0.75 -14.94
CA VAL A 12 -6.31 -0.01 -13.73
C VAL A 12 -7.45 0.01 -12.73
N THR A 13 -7.17 -0.44 -11.51
CA THR A 13 -8.09 -0.41 -10.38
C THR A 13 -7.41 0.20 -9.16
N ALA A 14 -8.14 0.99 -8.40
CA ALA A 14 -7.68 1.52 -7.11
C ALA A 14 -8.59 1.02 -5.98
N ASN A 15 -7.98 0.51 -4.91
CA ASN A 15 -8.68 0.06 -3.71
C ASN A 15 -8.46 1.08 -2.60
N PHE A 16 -9.51 1.81 -2.22
CA PHE A 16 -9.52 2.76 -1.12
C PHE A 16 -10.01 2.06 0.15
N GLN A 17 -9.25 2.14 1.22
CA GLN A 17 -9.55 1.51 2.50
C GLN A 17 -9.35 2.50 3.64
N LYS A 18 -10.42 2.81 4.39
CA LYS A 18 -10.28 3.58 5.64
C LYS A 18 -9.46 2.78 6.63
N PHE A 19 -8.26 3.26 6.91
CA PHE A 19 -7.31 2.62 7.83
C PHE A 19 -7.52 3.12 9.26
N SER A 20 -7.75 4.43 9.42
CA SER A 20 -8.09 5.05 10.70
C SER A 20 -9.24 6.04 10.53
N GLU A 21 -9.61 6.76 11.59
CA GLU A 21 -10.57 7.87 11.51
C GLU A 21 -10.03 9.07 10.71
N TYR A 22 -8.72 9.12 10.46
CA TYR A 22 -8.04 10.21 9.74
C TYR A 22 -7.47 9.81 8.39
N VAL A 23 -7.13 8.52 8.18
CA VAL A 23 -6.35 8.08 7.02
C VAL A 23 -7.09 7.03 6.19
N VAL A 24 -7.02 7.21 4.87
CA VAL A 24 -7.42 6.26 3.84
C VAL A 24 -6.18 5.80 3.10
N CYS A 25 -5.99 4.49 3.00
CA CYS A 25 -4.97 3.88 2.16
C CYS A 25 -5.54 3.64 0.77
N VAL A 26 -4.75 3.88 -0.27
CA VAL A 26 -5.10 3.66 -1.65
C VAL A 26 -4.06 2.73 -2.27
N GLU A 27 -4.47 1.52 -2.62
CA GLU A 27 -3.64 0.57 -3.38
C GLU A 27 -3.99 0.68 -4.86
N VAL A 28 -2.99 0.91 -5.72
CA VAL A 28 -3.18 1.03 -7.16
C VAL A 28 -2.64 -0.20 -7.87
N MET A 29 -3.52 -0.87 -8.61
CA MET A 29 -3.17 -2.07 -9.39
C MET A 29 -3.31 -1.76 -10.88
N GLN A 30 -2.29 -2.10 -11.66
CA GLN A 30 -2.32 -2.04 -13.13
C GLN A 30 -1.96 -3.40 -13.74
N ASN A 31 -2.84 -3.95 -14.57
CA ASN A 31 -2.67 -5.28 -15.19
C ASN A 31 -2.35 -6.39 -14.16
N GLY A 32 -3.00 -6.34 -12.99
CA GLY A 32 -2.76 -7.28 -11.89
C GLY A 32 -1.41 -7.15 -11.18
N THR A 33 -0.65 -6.08 -11.44
CA THR A 33 0.61 -5.77 -10.75
C THR A 33 0.44 -4.50 -9.94
N SER A 34 0.98 -4.49 -8.71
CA SER A 34 0.99 -3.29 -7.86
C SER A 34 1.77 -2.15 -8.53
N LYS A 35 1.23 -0.93 -8.39
CA LYS A 35 1.88 0.33 -8.75
C LYS A 35 2.14 1.18 -7.50
N GLY A 36 2.29 0.51 -6.37
CA GLY A 36 2.44 1.13 -5.07
C GLY A 36 1.12 1.54 -4.43
N SER A 37 1.24 1.95 -3.18
CA SER A 37 0.16 2.50 -2.39
C SER A 37 0.52 3.88 -1.88
N PHE A 38 -0.48 4.73 -1.72
CA PHE A 38 -0.36 6.02 -1.07
C PHE A 38 -1.48 6.18 -0.06
N CYS A 39 -1.36 7.16 0.84
CA CYS A 39 -2.40 7.44 1.80
C CYS A 39 -2.95 8.86 1.58
N THR A 40 -4.23 9.07 1.88
CA THR A 40 -4.94 10.35 1.84
C THR A 40 -5.77 10.52 3.10
N ASP A 41 -6.29 11.71 3.37
CA ASP A 41 -7.12 11.93 4.54
C ASP A 41 -8.58 11.51 4.33
N VAL A 42 -9.23 11.06 5.42
CA VAL A 42 -10.63 10.60 5.41
C VAL A 42 -11.59 11.72 5.03
N LYS A 43 -11.30 12.98 5.37
CA LYS A 43 -12.19 14.10 5.06
C LYS A 43 -12.26 14.33 3.56
N ALA A 44 -11.11 14.41 2.90
CA ALA A 44 -11.01 14.52 1.46
C ALA A 44 -11.67 13.32 0.77
N PHE A 45 -11.40 12.10 1.24
CA PHE A 45 -12.04 10.90 0.69
C PHE A 45 -13.57 10.91 0.80
N ASP A 46 -14.12 11.41 1.92
CA ASP A 46 -15.57 11.48 2.12
C ASP A 46 -16.24 12.60 1.30
N GLU A 47 -15.46 13.57 0.83
CA GLU A 47 -15.93 14.68 -0.03
C GLU A 47 -15.80 14.35 -1.52
N TRP A 48 -14.84 13.52 -1.90
CA TRP A 48 -14.55 13.24 -3.30
C TRP A 48 -15.61 12.39 -4.01
N ASP A 49 -15.88 12.77 -5.26
CA ASP A 49 -16.59 11.91 -6.20
C ASP A 49 -15.63 10.95 -6.94
N ASP A 50 -16.19 10.13 -7.84
CA ASP A 50 -15.40 9.15 -8.59
C ASP A 50 -14.44 9.82 -9.59
N GLU A 51 -14.74 11.01 -10.12
CA GLU A 51 -13.87 11.72 -11.07
C GLU A 51 -12.63 12.26 -10.35
N GLU A 52 -12.80 12.87 -9.18
CA GLU A 52 -11.69 13.36 -8.35
C GLU A 52 -10.79 12.21 -7.87
N MET A 53 -11.39 11.07 -7.48
CA MET A 53 -10.62 9.85 -7.14
C MET A 53 -9.83 9.33 -8.34
N ILE A 54 -10.40 9.39 -9.54
CA ILE A 54 -9.72 8.98 -10.78
C ILE A 54 -8.53 9.88 -11.08
N GLU A 55 -8.69 11.19 -10.99
CA GLU A 55 -7.61 12.16 -11.22
C GLU A 55 -6.44 11.95 -10.25
N LEU A 56 -6.74 11.71 -8.97
CA LEU A 56 -5.73 11.41 -7.97
C LEU A 56 -4.91 10.17 -8.31
N VAL A 57 -5.57 9.08 -8.71
CA VAL A 57 -4.90 7.83 -9.08
C VAL A 57 -4.07 8.00 -10.36
N ASN A 58 -4.56 8.74 -11.35
CA ASN A 58 -3.79 9.03 -12.56
C ASN A 58 -2.55 9.88 -12.24
N SER A 59 -2.69 10.89 -11.38
CA SER A 59 -1.56 11.70 -10.91
C SER A 59 -0.50 10.85 -10.21
N HIS A 60 -0.90 9.87 -9.40
CA HIS A 60 0.01 8.88 -8.81
C HIS A 60 0.71 8.05 -9.90
N LEU A 61 -0.03 7.51 -10.86
CA LEU A 61 0.55 6.70 -11.96
C LEU A 61 1.55 7.47 -12.82
N ASP A 62 1.34 8.77 -13.02
CA ASP A 62 2.29 9.65 -13.75
C ASP A 62 3.58 9.91 -12.97
N GLN A 63 3.51 9.86 -11.62
CA GLN A 63 4.65 10.08 -10.74
C GLN A 63 5.42 8.81 -10.42
N VAL A 64 4.76 7.64 -10.44
CA VAL A 64 5.39 6.36 -10.13
C VAL A 64 6.04 5.78 -11.39
N ASN A 65 7.36 5.89 -11.45
CA ASN A 65 8.15 5.18 -12.44
C ASN A 65 8.34 3.72 -11.99
N PRO A 66 8.04 2.70 -12.80
CA PRO A 66 8.17 1.29 -12.40
C PRO A 66 9.59 0.88 -12.00
N ASP A 67 10.59 1.58 -12.53
CA ASP A 67 12.01 1.37 -12.25
C ASP A 67 12.51 2.16 -11.04
N ASP A 68 11.75 3.17 -10.61
CA ASP A 68 12.01 3.89 -9.36
C ASP A 68 11.41 3.08 -8.21
N TRP A 69 12.06 1.96 -7.93
CA TRP A 69 11.93 1.31 -6.64
C TRP A 69 12.23 2.35 -5.57
N ILE A 70 11.18 2.85 -4.92
CA ILE A 70 11.35 3.53 -3.65
C ILE A 70 11.74 2.43 -2.67
N LYS A 71 13.05 2.24 -2.51
CA LYS A 71 13.58 1.69 -1.28
C LYS A 71 12.98 2.54 -0.18
N GLY A 72 12.04 1.97 0.55
CA GLY A 72 11.75 2.48 1.87
C GLY A 72 13.05 2.60 2.66
N ASP A 73 13.03 3.46 3.67
CA ASP A 73 14.19 3.73 4.52
C ASP A 73 14.82 2.43 5.05
N GLU A 74 13.97 1.42 5.27
CA GLU A 74 14.37 0.12 5.78
C GLU A 74 13.84 -1.05 4.93
N ILE A 75 14.55 -2.17 5.00
CA ILE A 75 14.22 -3.42 4.28
C ILE A 75 14.39 -4.61 5.22
N ILE A 76 13.34 -5.42 5.35
CA ILE A 76 13.34 -6.70 6.07
C ILE A 76 13.24 -7.82 5.04
N THR A 77 14.13 -8.82 5.13
CA THR A 77 14.02 -10.06 4.34
C THR A 77 13.46 -11.19 5.21
N LEU A 78 12.30 -11.70 4.82
CA LEU A 78 11.62 -12.81 5.47
C LEU A 78 12.22 -14.15 5.03
N ASP A 79 11.97 -15.21 5.80
CA ASP A 79 12.67 -16.48 5.64
C ASP A 79 12.30 -17.25 4.35
N ASN A 80 11.18 -16.90 3.72
CA ASN A 80 10.75 -17.42 2.41
C ASN A 80 11.30 -16.61 1.22
N GLY A 81 12.13 -15.58 1.46
CA GLY A 81 12.70 -14.73 0.42
C GLY A 81 11.86 -13.50 0.07
N ILE A 82 10.67 -13.34 0.63
CA ILE A 82 9.89 -12.09 0.52
C ILE A 82 10.66 -10.96 1.19
N THR A 83 10.72 -9.80 0.53
CA THR A 83 11.30 -8.60 1.11
C THR A 83 10.22 -7.56 1.37
N VAL A 84 10.29 -6.94 2.54
CA VAL A 84 9.38 -5.88 2.98
C VAL A 84 10.20 -4.60 3.04
N SER A 85 9.84 -3.60 2.26
CA SER A 85 10.46 -2.28 2.32
C SER A 85 9.46 -1.30 2.91
N TYR A 86 9.87 -0.49 3.87
CA TYR A 86 8.97 0.49 4.47
C TYR A 86 9.65 1.84 4.66
N SER A 87 8.87 2.90 4.47
CA SER A 87 9.28 4.29 4.68
C SER A 87 8.28 4.97 5.59
N ARG A 88 8.80 5.85 6.45
CA ARG A 88 7.93 6.71 7.24
C ARG A 88 7.28 7.72 6.30
N HIS A 89 5.96 7.66 6.15
CA HIS A 89 5.24 8.63 5.35
C HIS A 89 4.94 9.86 6.21
N TRP A 90 4.25 9.65 7.34
CA TRP A 90 3.93 10.66 8.38
C TRP A 90 4.41 10.18 9.75
N ASP A 91 4.33 11.04 10.79
CA ASP A 91 4.82 10.71 12.15
C ASP A 91 4.25 9.40 12.71
N ASP A 92 3.02 9.05 12.33
CA ASP A 92 2.27 7.94 12.91
C ASP A 92 2.03 6.77 11.93
N PHE A 93 2.56 6.81 10.69
CA PHE A 93 2.30 5.75 9.71
C PHE A 93 3.51 5.41 8.83
N TYR A 94 3.64 4.12 8.52
CA TYR A 94 4.55 3.60 7.51
C TYR A 94 3.79 3.26 6.21
N CYS A 95 4.42 3.55 5.07
CA CYS A 95 4.10 2.89 3.82
C CYS A 95 4.94 1.63 3.71
N VAL A 96 4.30 0.50 3.43
CA VAL A 96 4.92 -0.83 3.41
C VAL A 96 4.74 -1.43 2.03
N ASN A 97 5.84 -1.73 1.36
CA ASN A 97 5.90 -2.38 0.06
C ASN A 97 6.42 -3.81 0.22
N VAL A 98 5.76 -4.77 -0.40
CA VAL A 98 6.06 -6.21 -0.32
C VAL A 98 6.53 -6.69 -1.68
N PHE A 99 7.66 -7.39 -1.71
CA PHE A 99 8.29 -7.86 -2.94
C PHE A 99 8.60 -9.36 -2.88
N ASP A 100 8.49 -10.02 -4.03
CA ASP A 100 8.98 -11.37 -4.28
C ASP A 100 9.97 -11.34 -5.45
N GLY A 101 11.19 -11.84 -5.23
CA GLY A 101 12.24 -11.85 -6.26
C GLY A 101 12.57 -10.47 -6.83
N GLY A 102 12.39 -9.39 -6.06
CA GLY A 102 12.60 -8.01 -6.48
C GLY A 102 11.44 -7.37 -7.25
N LYS A 103 10.33 -8.11 -7.47
CA LYS A 103 9.10 -7.56 -8.04
C LYS A 103 8.14 -7.19 -6.91
N GLU A 104 7.61 -5.97 -6.92
CA GLU A 104 6.56 -5.57 -5.98
C GLU A 104 5.28 -6.38 -6.27
N ILE A 105 4.75 -7.02 -5.24
CA ILE A 105 3.56 -7.86 -5.31
C ILE A 105 2.37 -7.29 -4.56
N SER A 106 2.59 -6.39 -3.59
CA SER A 106 1.53 -5.63 -2.90
C SER A 106 2.14 -4.51 -2.05
N SER A 107 1.30 -3.57 -1.62
CA SER A 107 1.67 -2.48 -0.74
C SER A 107 0.50 -2.05 0.15
N PHE A 108 0.78 -1.62 1.37
CA PHE A 108 -0.24 -1.15 2.32
C PHE A 108 0.33 -0.07 3.25
N CYS A 109 -0.53 0.78 3.84
CA CYS A 109 -0.10 1.64 4.94
C CYS A 109 -0.37 0.93 6.28
N ALA A 110 0.49 1.19 7.27
CA ALA A 110 0.36 0.65 8.62
C ALA A 110 0.59 1.76 9.66
N ASP A 111 -0.12 1.68 10.78
CA ASP A 111 0.16 2.47 11.98
C ASP A 111 1.58 2.15 12.46
N ARG A 112 2.31 3.19 12.86
CA ARG A 112 3.71 3.08 13.29
C ARG A 112 3.86 2.10 14.44
N ASP A 113 3.05 2.23 15.48
CA ASP A 113 3.23 1.48 16.72
C ASP A 113 2.91 -0.01 16.48
N SER A 114 1.81 -0.31 15.75
CA SER A 114 1.49 -1.69 15.35
C SER A 114 2.55 -2.28 14.42
N PHE A 115 3.03 -1.52 13.44
CA PHE A 115 4.02 -2.04 12.50
C PHE A 115 5.35 -2.35 13.19
N GLU A 116 5.81 -1.47 14.09
CA GLU A 116 7.01 -1.70 14.89
C GLU A 116 6.87 -2.98 15.73
N GLU A 117 5.73 -3.23 16.36
CA GLU A 117 5.44 -4.49 17.05
C GLU A 117 5.52 -5.69 16.08
N TRP A 118 4.94 -5.60 14.89
CA TRP A 118 4.98 -6.71 13.93
C TRP A 118 6.40 -7.03 13.45
N THR A 119 7.27 -6.02 13.37
CA THR A 119 8.67 -6.21 12.97
C THR A 119 9.53 -6.89 14.03
N GLU A 120 9.06 -7.01 15.28
CA GLU A 120 9.77 -7.75 16.34
C GLU A 120 9.91 -9.25 16.04
N SER A 121 9.02 -9.79 15.20
CA SER A 121 9.04 -11.19 14.77
C SER A 121 8.74 -11.33 13.27
N LYS A 122 9.66 -11.96 12.53
CA LYS A 122 9.46 -12.27 11.11
C LYS A 122 8.21 -13.11 10.84
N GLU A 123 7.86 -14.02 11.76
CA GLU A 123 6.65 -14.84 11.64
C GLU A 123 5.39 -13.99 11.78
N GLN A 124 5.39 -13.06 12.74
CA GLN A 124 4.28 -12.12 12.95
C GLN A 124 4.10 -11.21 11.74
N LEU A 125 5.18 -10.59 11.27
CA LEU A 125 5.16 -9.75 10.07
C LEU A 125 4.63 -10.51 8.85
N MET A 126 5.05 -11.76 8.64
CA MET A 126 4.54 -12.61 7.56
C MET A 126 3.04 -12.84 7.64
N ASN A 127 2.51 -13.14 8.83
CA ASN A 127 1.08 -13.38 9.02
C ASN A 127 0.26 -12.11 8.75
N VAL A 128 0.78 -10.94 9.14
CA VAL A 128 0.12 -9.67 8.85
C VAL A 128 0.11 -9.39 7.35
N ILE A 129 1.23 -9.57 6.66
CA ILE A 129 1.31 -9.38 5.21
C ILE A 129 0.28 -10.25 4.50
N ARG A 130 0.18 -11.54 4.83
CA ARG A 130 -0.86 -12.43 4.27
C ARG A 130 -2.27 -11.89 4.50
N SER A 131 -2.54 -11.36 5.68
CA SER A 131 -3.87 -10.82 6.04
C SER A 131 -4.22 -9.53 5.27
N GLN A 132 -3.25 -8.64 5.08
CA GLN A 132 -3.45 -7.31 4.48
C GLN A 132 -3.47 -7.35 2.95
N THR A 133 -2.63 -8.20 2.36
CA THR A 133 -2.39 -8.19 0.90
C THR A 133 -3.27 -9.17 0.13
N LYS A 134 -4.08 -9.98 0.82
CA LYS A 134 -4.85 -11.12 0.25
C LYS A 134 -3.98 -12.10 -0.56
N LEU A 135 -2.66 -12.05 -0.42
CA LEU A 135 -1.71 -12.90 -1.12
C LEU A 135 -1.71 -14.31 -0.50
N GLN A 136 -1.75 -15.34 -1.35
CA GLN A 136 -1.49 -16.73 -0.95
C GLN A 136 0.02 -17.01 -1.02
N ILE A 137 0.78 -16.42 -0.08
CA ILE A 137 2.24 -16.58 0.09
C ILE A 137 2.58 -17.32 1.37
#